data_AF-A0A1Q6XK56-F1
#
_entry.id   AF-A0A1Q6XK56-F1
#
_cell.length_a   1.000
_cell.length_b   1.000
_cell.length_c   1.000
_cell.angle_alpha   90.00
_cell.angle_beta   90.00
_cell.angle_gamma   90.00
#
_symmetry.space_group_name_H-M   'P 1'
#
loop_
_entity.id
_entity.type
_entity.pdbx_description
1 polymer ?
#
loop_
_entity_poly.entity_id
_entity_poly.type
_entity_poly.pdbx_seq_one_letter_code
_entity_poly.pdbx_strand_id
1 'polypeptide(L)'
;MTQMQAEETPQSVRFEIPDLAAAVRLTRRLGGIWDVSLQDSRDINLVSVALRSDPSDLAVLLRNVEAWVKQESLCAIRFGVDSRDYVLTAGEADWEAIPAAVG
;
A
#
# COMPACT_ATOMS: atom_id res chain seq x y z
N MET A 1 33.96 -12.20 -11.01
CA MET A 1 33.13 -12.33 -9.78
C MET A 1 32.95 -10.94 -9.21
N THR A 2 31.85 -10.27 -9.56
CA THR A 2 31.39 -9.09 -8.82
C THR A 2 30.02 -9.48 -8.29
N GLN A 3 30.03 -9.88 -7.02
CA GLN A 3 28.85 -10.10 -6.23
C GLN A 3 28.18 -8.72 -6.11
N MET A 4 27.19 -8.47 -6.97
CA MET A 4 26.26 -7.36 -6.77
C MET A 4 25.63 -7.66 -5.42
N GLN A 5 26.04 -6.91 -4.40
CA GLN A 5 25.46 -7.02 -3.07
C GLN A 5 23.96 -6.91 -3.28
N ALA A 6 23.23 -7.94 -2.87
CA ALA A 6 21.80 -7.81 -2.72
C ALA A 6 21.62 -6.70 -1.69
N GLU A 7 21.40 -5.48 -2.16
CA GLU A 7 20.72 -4.48 -1.37
C GLU A 7 19.43 -5.20 -0.96
N GLU A 8 19.35 -5.63 0.29
CA GLU A 8 18.09 -6.05 0.88
C GLU A 8 17.18 -4.83 0.75
N THR A 9 16.46 -4.76 -0.37
CA THR A 9 15.59 -3.64 -0.65
C THR A 9 14.61 -3.60 0.49
N PRO A 10 14.51 -2.49 1.24
CA PRO A 10 13.60 -2.39 2.36
C PRO A 10 12.23 -2.82 1.87
N GLN A 11 11.60 -3.73 2.62
CA GLN A 11 10.29 -4.27 2.28
C GLN A 11 9.35 -3.07 2.05
N SER A 12 8.75 -3.00 0.87
CA SER A 12 7.93 -1.85 0.48
C SER A 12 6.52 -2.30 0.12
N VAL A 13 5.56 -1.45 0.49
CA VAL A 13 4.15 -1.64 0.16
C VAL A 13 3.79 -0.63 -0.91
N ARG A 14 3.19 -1.11 -2.00
CA ARG A 14 2.73 -0.26 -3.10
C ARG A 14 1.21 -0.19 -3.10
N PHE A 15 0.64 0.99 -3.15
CA PHE A 15 -0.80 1.22 -3.29
C PHE A 15 -1.12 1.78 -4.67
N GLU A 16 -2.14 1.21 -5.31
CA GLU A 16 -2.66 1.65 -6.60
C GLU A 16 -3.82 2.63 -6.38
N ILE A 17 -3.62 3.89 -6.75
CA ILE A 17 -4.60 4.96 -6.58
C ILE A 17 -5.00 5.54 -7.94
N PRO A 18 -6.29 5.46 -8.33
CA PRO A 18 -6.73 5.89 -9.66
C PRO A 18 -6.71 7.41 -9.85
N ASP A 19 -6.95 8.18 -8.79
CA ASP A 19 -6.94 9.64 -8.82
C ASP A 19 -5.60 10.21 -8.33
N LEU A 20 -4.95 11.05 -9.14
CA LEU A 20 -3.68 11.68 -8.78
C LEU A 20 -3.84 12.60 -7.55
N ALA A 21 -4.96 13.31 -7.43
CA ALA A 21 -5.17 14.18 -6.28
C ALA A 21 -5.27 13.37 -4.98
N ALA A 22 -5.96 12.22 -4.99
CA ALA A 22 -6.03 11.27 -3.90
C ALA A 22 -4.66 10.66 -3.60
N ALA A 23 -3.88 10.29 -4.63
CA ALA A 23 -2.53 9.77 -4.45
C ALA A 23 -1.62 10.80 -3.73
N VAL A 24 -1.69 12.07 -4.13
CA VAL A 24 -0.96 13.16 -3.45
C VAL A 24 -1.42 13.35 -2.00
N ARG A 25 -2.73 13.26 -1.73
CA ARG A 25 -3.26 13.33 -0.35
C ARG A 25 -2.75 12.16 0.51
N LEU A 26 -2.74 10.94 -0.04
CA LEU A 26 -2.22 9.77 0.65
C LEU A 26 -0.72 9.92 0.95
N THR A 27 0.08 10.32 -0.04
CA THR A 27 1.51 10.55 0.13
C THR A 27 1.80 11.55 1.23
N ARG A 28 1.10 12.69 1.27
CA ARG A 28 1.26 13.70 2.34
C ARG A 28 0.87 13.17 3.70
N ARG A 29 -0.21 12.38 3.78
CA ARG A 29 -0.68 11.79 5.04
C ARG A 29 0.34 10.82 5.62
N LEU A 30 0.90 9.95 4.78
CA LEU A 30 1.84 8.92 5.21
C LEU A 30 3.26 9.47 5.44
N GLY A 31 3.68 10.50 4.67
CA GLY A 31 5.01 11.09 4.73
C GLY A 31 5.39 11.76 6.06
N GLY A 32 4.44 11.92 6.99
CA GLY A 32 4.75 12.34 8.35
C GLY A 32 5.38 11.24 9.22
N ILE A 33 5.26 9.97 8.80
CA ILE A 33 5.69 8.80 9.57
C ILE A 33 6.60 7.90 8.72
N TRP A 34 6.21 7.59 7.49
CA TRP A 34 6.98 6.68 6.63
C TRP A 34 7.76 7.43 5.56
N ASP A 35 8.77 6.75 4.99
CA ASP A 35 9.35 7.18 3.73
C ASP A 35 8.41 6.77 2.58
N VAL A 36 7.97 7.75 1.81
CA VAL A 36 6.91 7.57 0.82
C VAL A 36 7.31 8.22 -0.50
N SER A 37 7.15 7.49 -1.58
CA SER A 37 7.32 7.98 -2.94
C SER A 37 6.01 7.86 -3.72
N LEU A 38 5.78 8.83 -4.62
CA LEU A 38 4.69 8.83 -5.57
C LEU A 38 5.26 8.70 -6.98
N GLN A 39 4.77 7.73 -7.72
CA GLN A 39 4.96 7.62 -9.16
C GLN A 39 3.61 7.86 -9.82
N ASP A 40 3.47 8.99 -10.50
CA ASP A 40 2.31 9.25 -11.34
C ASP A 40 2.43 8.48 -12.67
N SER A 41 1.30 8.07 -13.22
CA SER A 41 1.20 7.47 -14.54
C SER A 41 -0.18 7.76 -15.12
N ARG A 42 -0.33 7.60 -16.44
CA ARG A 42 -1.57 7.93 -17.14
C ARG A 42 -2.78 7.10 -16.68
N ASP A 43 -2.54 5.87 -16.24
CA ASP A 43 -3.59 4.90 -15.94
C ASP A 43 -3.80 4.69 -14.43
N ILE A 44 -2.72 4.55 -13.67
CA ILE A 44 -2.77 4.30 -12.21
C ILE A 44 -1.60 5.01 -11.53
N ASN A 45 -1.84 5.67 -10.41
CA ASN A 45 -0.79 6.28 -9.61
C ASN A 45 -0.33 5.29 -8.55
N LEU A 46 0.99 5.21 -8.34
CA LEU A 46 1.59 4.27 -7.41
C LEU A 46 2.17 5.03 -6.21
N VAL A 47 1.63 4.78 -5.03
CA VAL A 47 2.19 5.27 -3.77
C VAL A 47 2.99 4.14 -3.14
N SER A 48 4.31 4.27 -3.05
CA SER A 48 5.18 3.25 -2.45
C SER A 48 5.66 3.72 -1.09
N VAL A 49 5.54 2.85 -0.10
CA VAL A 49 5.89 3.13 1.31
C VAL A 49 6.95 2.13 1.73
N ALA A 50 8.09 2.62 2.22
CA ALA A 50 9.12 1.75 2.79
C ALA A 50 8.73 1.37 4.23
N LEU A 51 8.67 0.06 4.49
CA LEU A 51 8.46 -0.46 5.83
C LEU A 51 9.74 -0.35 6.65
N ARG A 52 9.56 -0.07 7.92
CA ARG A 52 10.62 -0.17 8.92
C ARG A 52 10.82 -1.62 9.31
N SER A 53 11.96 -1.95 9.92
CA SER A 53 12.25 -3.31 10.43
C SER A 53 11.35 -3.77 11.59
N ASP A 54 10.34 -2.99 11.97
CA ASP A 54 9.38 -3.35 13.02
C ASP A 54 8.28 -4.26 12.44
N PRO A 55 8.03 -5.44 13.04
CA PRO A 55 7.07 -6.40 12.50
C PRO A 55 5.61 -5.92 12.55
N SER A 56 5.30 -4.88 13.33
CA SER A 56 3.97 -4.28 13.39
C SER A 56 3.79 -3.15 12.38
N ASP A 57 4.86 -2.69 11.73
CA ASP A 57 4.84 -1.50 10.86
C ASP A 57 3.87 -1.68 9.69
N LEU A 58 3.85 -2.87 9.08
CA LEU A 58 2.88 -3.22 8.04
C LEU A 58 1.43 -3.13 8.53
N ALA A 59 1.13 -3.70 9.71
CA ALA A 59 -0.22 -3.68 10.25
C ALA A 59 -0.67 -2.25 10.56
N VAL A 60 0.22 -1.43 11.15
CA VAL A 60 -0.04 -0.01 11.43
C VAL A 60 -0.25 0.78 10.15
N LEU A 61 0.56 0.54 9.12
CA LEU A 61 0.41 1.15 7.81
C LEU A 61 -0.96 0.82 7.19
N LEU A 62 -1.31 -0.47 7.12
CA LEU A 62 -2.57 -0.90 6.51
C LEU A 62 -3.80 -0.33 7.24
N ARG A 63 -3.77 -0.26 8.58
CA ARG A 63 -4.86 0.38 9.34
C ARG A 63 -4.97 1.88 9.07
N ASN A 64 -3.85 2.58 8.91
CA ASN A 64 -3.86 3.99 8.56
C ASN A 64 -4.42 4.24 7.16
N VAL A 65 -4.07 3.38 6.20
CA VAL A 65 -4.56 3.47 4.83
C VAL A 65 -6.04 3.07 4.76
N GLU A 66 -6.48 2.02 5.46
CA GLU A 66 -7.89 1.61 5.54
C GLU A 66 -8.78 2.74 6.06
N ALA A 67 -8.34 3.41 7.14
CA ALA A 67 -9.03 4.58 7.68
C ALA A 67 -9.09 5.75 6.66
N TRP A 68 -8.04 5.94 5.87
CA TRP A 68 -8.00 6.95 4.81
C TRP A 68 -8.93 6.60 3.63
N VAL A 69 -8.93 5.35 3.15
CA VAL A 69 -9.83 4.86 2.08
C VAL A 69 -11.29 5.08 2.49
N LYS A 70 -11.61 4.83 3.76
CA LYS A 70 -12.95 5.08 4.31
C LYS A 70 -13.31 6.57 4.30
N GLN A 71 -12.37 7.44 4.68
CA GLN A 71 -12.59 8.90 4.68
C GLN A 71 -12.76 9.46 3.26
N GLU A 72 -12.03 8.92 2.29
CA GLU A 72 -12.09 9.35 0.89
C GLU A 72 -13.21 8.67 0.08
N SER A 73 -13.98 7.76 0.70
CA SER A 73 -15.07 7.01 0.05
C SER A 73 -14.61 6.22 -1.20
N LEU A 74 -13.40 5.68 -1.16
CA LEU A 74 -12.79 4.97 -2.30
C LEU A 74 -13.25 3.51 -2.45
N CYS A 75 -14.15 3.02 -1.58
CA CYS A 75 -14.61 1.62 -1.47
C CYS A 75 -13.49 0.61 -1.20
N ALA A 76 -12.56 0.43 -2.15
CA ALA A 76 -11.40 -0.45 -2.03
C ALA A 76 -10.23 0.04 -2.90
N ILE A 77 -9.01 -0.26 -2.47
CA ILE A 77 -7.79 -0.02 -3.26
C ILE A 77 -6.95 -1.30 -3.34
N ARG A 78 -6.16 -1.45 -4.40
CA ARG A 78 -5.20 -2.56 -4.54
C ARG A 78 -3.88 -2.18 -3.88
N PHE A 79 -3.23 -3.15 -3.25
CA PHE A 79 -1.88 -2.98 -2.73
C PHE A 79 -1.01 -4.23 -2.89
N GLY A 80 0.29 -4.03 -3.09
CA GLY A 80 1.27 -5.11 -3.26
C GLY A 80 2.29 -5.16 -2.12
N VAL A 81 2.62 -6.37 -1.65
CA VAL A 81 3.69 -6.67 -0.67
C VAL A 81 4.46 -7.90 -1.15
N ASP A 82 5.78 -7.82 -1.26
CA ASP A 82 6.66 -8.95 -1.63
C ASP A 82 6.13 -9.82 -2.79
N SER A 83 5.77 -9.16 -3.91
CA SER A 83 5.23 -9.78 -5.13
C SER A 83 3.80 -10.32 -5.05
N ARG A 84 3.08 -10.10 -3.96
CA ARG A 84 1.66 -10.48 -3.81
C ARG A 84 0.79 -9.25 -3.81
N ASP A 85 -0.26 -9.28 -4.63
CA ASP A 85 -1.30 -8.25 -4.68
C ASP A 85 -2.49 -8.63 -3.79
N TYR A 86 -3.03 -7.62 -3.12
CA TYR A 86 -4.13 -7.69 -2.19
C TYR A 86 -5.10 -6.53 -2.45
N VAL A 87 -6.30 -6.63 -1.89
CA VAL A 87 -7.30 -5.56 -1.92
C VAL A 87 -7.58 -5.12 -0.50
N LEU A 88 -7.45 -3.82 -0.25
CA LEU A 88 -7.81 -3.18 1.02
C LEU A 88 -9.18 -2.53 0.86
N THR A 89 -10.19 -3.07 1.54
CA THR A 89 -11.55 -2.53 1.55
C THR A 89 -11.71 -1.55 2.72
N ALA A 90 -12.45 -0.46 2.51
CA ALA A 90 -12.85 0.44 3.58
C ALA A 90 -14.11 -0.09 4.28
N GLY A 91 -13.97 -0.64 5.48
CA GLY A 91 -15.11 -1.15 6.26
C GLY A 91 -14.72 -2.36 7.09
N GLU A 92 -15.70 -2.97 7.74
CA GLU A 92 -15.51 -4.32 8.27
C GLU A 92 -15.33 -5.23 7.06
N ALA A 93 -14.12 -5.76 6.88
CA ALA A 93 -13.87 -6.74 5.85
C ALA A 93 -14.78 -7.94 6.13
N ASP A 94 -15.79 -8.13 5.30
CA ASP A 94 -16.63 -9.32 5.32
C ASP A 94 -15.77 -10.46 4.77
N TRP A 95 -14.97 -11.06 5.66
CA TRP A 95 -14.05 -12.15 5.33
C TRP A 95 -14.80 -13.40 4.83
N GLU A 96 -16.12 -13.48 5.07
CA GLU A 96 -16.98 -14.54 4.53
C GLU A 96 -17.35 -14.30 3.05
N ALA A 97 -17.26 -13.06 2.56
CA ALA A 97 -17.53 -12.70 1.16
C ALA A 97 -16.32 -12.82 0.22
N ILE A 98 -15.10 -13.04 0.76
CA ILE A 98 -13.90 -13.22 -0.07
C ILE A 98 -13.82 -14.70 -0.48
N PRO A 99 -13.96 -15.05 -1.77
CA PRO A 99 -13.74 -16.41 -2.20
C PRO A 99 -12.30 -16.79 -1.86
N ALA A 100 -12.13 -17.82 -1.02
CA ALA A 100 -10.83 -18.36 -0.70
C ALA A 100 -10.07 -18.61 -2.01
N ALA A 101 -8.90 -17.98 -2.15
CA ALA A 101 -8.04 -18.20 -3.30
C ALA A 101 -7.80 -19.71 -3.43
N VAL A 102 -8.36 -20.32 -4.49
CA VAL A 102 -8.15 -21.73 -4.80
C VAL A 102 -6.68 -21.90 -5.18
N GLY A 103 -6.02 -22.84 -4.49
CA GLY A 103 -4.59 -23.13 -4.63
C GLY A 103 -4.21 -23.85 -5.91
#